data_AF-J9EQD5-F1
#
_entry.id   AF-J9EQD5-F1
#
_cell.length_a   1.000
_cell.length_b   1.000
_cell.length_c   1.000
_cell.angle_alpha   90.00
_cell.angle_beta   90.00
_cell.angle_gamma   90.00
#
_symmetry.space_group_name_H-M   'P 1'
#
loop_
_entity.id
_entity.type
_entity.pdbx_description
1 polymer ?
#
loop_
_entity_poly.entity_id
_entity_poly.type
_entity_poly.pdbx_seq_one_letter_code
_entity_poly.pdbx_strand_id
1 'polypeptide(L)'
;NDKTATFTALKIYREGSEFGPVRYSIGYAFRGGNKDAMLQLHSSETPDAQPFWIYKLGPEGTDPFGNPQYEWAVVSNWVKYPVTVLVRDPDKFKAKYEQEVLRWLEDQGFINGFIRAFNMLQPASYSSCQYADSTFEVFGPSKRLT
;
A
#
# COMPACT_ATOMS: atom_id res chain seq x y z
N ASN A 1 -1.29 27.88 -2.49
CA ASN A 1 -2.17 26.85 -1.91
C ASN A 1 -1.27 26.07 -0.97
N ASP A 2 -1.11 26.58 0.25
CA ASP A 2 0.13 26.43 1.05
C ASP A 2 0.07 25.26 2.04
N LYS A 3 -0.65 24.20 1.65
CA LYS A 3 -0.83 23.01 2.48
C LYS A 3 -0.02 21.87 1.90
N THR A 4 1.17 21.64 2.46
CA THR A 4 1.95 20.43 2.20
C THR A 4 1.31 19.29 2.96
N ALA A 5 0.65 18.38 2.25
CA ALA A 5 0.19 17.13 2.84
C ALA A 5 1.38 16.17 2.94
N THR A 6 1.76 15.81 4.16
CA THR A 6 2.80 14.83 4.47
C THR A 6 2.17 13.67 5.23
N PHE A 7 2.57 12.43 4.91
CA PHE A 7 2.23 11.26 5.70
C PHE A 7 3.49 10.44 6.03
N THR A 8 3.43 9.71 7.13
CA THR A 8 4.46 8.76 7.55
C THR A 8 3.91 7.35 7.35
N ALA A 9 4.76 6.43 6.91
CA ALA A 9 4.42 5.03 6.71
C ALA A 9 5.43 4.14 7.42
N LEU A 10 4.92 3.11 8.10
CA LEU A 10 5.69 1.97 8.59
C LEU A 10 5.34 0.76 7.70
N LYS A 11 6.35 0.19 7.07
CA LYS A 11 6.24 -1.03 6.26
C LYS A 11 6.93 -2.16 6.99
N ILE A 12 6.25 -3.27 7.20
CA ILE A 12 6.82 -4.50 7.79
C ILE A 12 6.70 -5.59 6.74
N TYR A 13 7.80 -6.27 6.43
CA TYR A 13 7.86 -7.26 5.36
C TYR A 13 8.88 -8.37 5.67
N ARG A 14 8.78 -9.50 4.97
CA ARG A 14 9.82 -10.53 4.98
C ARG A 14 10.65 -10.44 3.72
N GLU A 15 11.96 -10.53 3.88
CA GLU A 15 12.92 -10.34 2.79
C GLU A 15 13.18 -11.66 2.03
N GLY A 16 13.04 -11.64 0.71
CA GLY A 16 13.38 -12.76 -0.19
C GLY A 16 12.36 -13.91 -0.26
N SER A 17 11.71 -14.26 0.85
CA SER A 17 10.65 -15.29 0.88
C SER A 17 9.69 -15.10 2.05
N GLU A 18 8.58 -15.85 2.06
CA GLU A 18 7.64 -15.89 3.18
C GLU A 18 8.25 -16.44 4.49
N PHE A 19 9.41 -17.11 4.41
CA PHE A 19 10.18 -17.61 5.55
C PHE A 19 11.41 -16.75 5.86
N GLY A 20 11.65 -15.71 5.06
CA GLY A 20 12.78 -14.79 5.23
C GLY A 20 12.70 -13.98 6.52
N PRO A 21 13.79 -13.30 6.91
CA PRO A 21 13.82 -12.48 8.11
C PRO A 21 12.81 -11.33 8.03
N VAL A 22 12.18 -11.03 9.17
CA VAL A 22 11.28 -9.86 9.28
C VAL A 22 12.12 -8.59 9.28
N ARG A 23 11.75 -7.66 8.40
CA ARG A 23 12.32 -6.33 8.25
C ARG A 23 11.24 -5.30 8.47
N TYR A 24 11.66 -4.10 8.87
CA TYR A 24 10.82 -2.93 8.89
C TYR A 24 11.50 -1.80 8.14
N SER A 25 10.69 -0.97 7.50
CA SER A 25 11.11 0.28 6.89
C SER A 25 10.18 1.39 7.36
N ILE A 26 10.77 2.52 7.72
CA ILE A 26 10.04 3.74 8.03
C ILE A 26 10.28 4.70 6.88
N GLY A 27 9.21 5.35 6.44
CA GLY A 27 9.27 6.36 5.41
C GLY A 27 8.29 7.48 5.64
N TYR A 28 8.48 8.56 4.90
CA TYR A 28 7.54 9.66 4.82
C TYR A 28 7.37 10.05 3.35
N ALA A 29 6.19 10.52 3.00
CA ALA A 29 5.95 11.06 1.68
C ALA A 29 5.20 12.38 1.77
N PHE A 30 5.48 13.25 0.81
CA PHE A 30 4.80 14.52 0.65
C PHE A 30 4.30 14.65 -0.78
N ARG A 31 3.27 15.47 -0.99
CA ARG A 31 2.80 15.81 -2.34
C ARG A 31 3.95 16.44 -3.13
N GLY A 32 4.38 15.77 -4.19
CA GLY A 32 5.50 16.23 -5.01
C GLY A 32 5.01 17.08 -6.19
N GLY A 33 5.51 18.31 -6.30
CA GLY A 33 5.29 19.19 -7.45
C GLY A 33 3.81 19.52 -7.74
N ASN A 34 3.53 19.90 -8.99
CA ASN A 34 2.20 20.30 -9.47
C ASN A 34 1.38 19.15 -10.07
N LYS A 35 1.87 17.90 -9.99
CA LYS A 35 1.14 16.75 -10.54
C LYS A 35 0.12 16.24 -9.53
N ASP A 36 -1.11 16.00 -9.98
CA ASP A 36 -2.15 15.44 -9.13
C ASP A 36 -1.79 14.01 -8.69
N ALA A 37 -2.11 13.70 -7.44
CA ALA A 37 -1.87 12.41 -6.79
C ALA A 37 -0.41 11.90 -6.76
N MET A 38 0.57 12.72 -7.14
CA MET A 38 2.00 12.36 -7.05
C MET A 38 2.53 12.57 -5.64
N LEU A 39 3.18 11.53 -5.12
CA LEU A 39 3.81 11.49 -3.81
C LEU A 39 5.30 11.22 -3.97
N GLN A 40 6.12 12.03 -3.31
CA GLN A 40 7.56 11.81 -3.23
C GLN A 40 7.85 11.02 -1.96
N LEU A 41 8.13 9.71 -2.08
CA LEU A 41 8.40 8.82 -0.95
C LEU A 41 9.89 8.76 -0.62
N HIS A 42 10.20 9.00 0.64
CA HIS A 42 11.52 8.74 1.23
C HIS A 42 11.37 7.57 2.20
N SER A 43 12.20 6.55 2.09
CA SER A 43 12.17 5.39 3.00
C SER A 43 13.58 5.08 3.50
N SER A 44 13.67 4.32 4.58
CA SER A 44 14.94 3.80 5.08
C SER A 44 15.56 2.71 4.20
N GLU A 45 14.86 2.24 3.16
CA GLU A 45 15.33 1.19 2.25
C GLU A 45 16.28 1.73 1.18
N THR A 46 16.06 2.98 0.70
CA THR A 46 16.88 3.59 -0.35
C THR A 46 17.22 5.04 -0.03
N PRO A 47 18.44 5.51 -0.32
CA PRO A 47 18.80 6.91 -0.12
C PRO A 47 18.02 7.83 -1.08
N ASP A 48 17.64 7.32 -2.25
CA ASP A 48 16.92 8.08 -3.26
C ASP A 48 15.42 8.12 -2.99
N ALA A 49 14.84 9.31 -3.21
CA ALA A 49 13.41 9.53 -3.12
C ALA A 49 12.70 8.97 -4.36
N GLN A 50 11.66 8.19 -4.15
CA GLN A 50 10.95 7.50 -5.21
C GLN A 50 9.57 8.12 -5.47
N PRO A 51 9.24 8.48 -6.73
CA PRO A 51 7.94 9.03 -7.04
C PRO A 51 6.90 7.91 -7.19
N PHE A 52 5.78 8.04 -6.48
CA PHE A 52 4.63 7.14 -6.55
C PHE A 52 3.34 7.91 -6.79
N TRP A 53 2.37 7.23 -7.38
CA TRP A 53 1.04 7.74 -7.67
C TRP A 53 -0.01 6.81 -7.08
N ILE A 54 -1.09 7.42 -6.59
CA ILE A 54 -2.33 6.72 -6.30
C ILE A 54 -3.17 6.76 -7.58
N TYR A 55 -3.32 5.62 -8.25
CA TYR A 55 -4.01 5.55 -9.54
C TYR A 55 -5.51 5.28 -9.42
N LYS A 56 -5.94 4.53 -8.40
CA LYS A 56 -7.35 4.22 -8.15
C LYS A 56 -7.58 4.02 -6.66
N LEU A 57 -8.73 4.46 -6.19
CA LEU A 57 -9.20 4.26 -4.82
C LEU A 57 -10.45 3.38 -4.84
N GLY A 58 -10.60 2.57 -3.80
CA GLY A 58 -11.83 1.86 -3.50
C GLY A 58 -12.91 2.77 -2.91
N PRO A 59 -14.06 2.20 -2.54
CA PRO A 59 -15.09 2.94 -1.82
C PRO A 59 -14.58 3.44 -0.47
N GLU A 60 -15.19 4.50 0.03
CA GLU A 60 -15.00 4.96 1.40
C GLU A 60 -15.71 4.01 2.37
N GLY A 61 -14.98 3.57 3.38
CA GLY A 61 -15.48 2.87 4.54
C GLY A 61 -15.00 3.56 5.81
N THR A 62 -15.17 2.88 6.93
CA THR A 62 -14.72 3.35 8.25
C THR A 62 -13.72 2.37 8.85
N ASP A 63 -12.73 2.91 9.55
CA ASP A 63 -11.85 2.11 10.40
C ASP A 63 -12.59 1.64 11.68
N PRO A 64 -11.99 0.76 12.50
CA PRO A 64 -12.58 0.34 13.77
C PRO A 64 -12.83 1.47 14.78
N PHE A 65 -12.28 2.65 14.55
CA PHE A 65 -12.43 3.85 15.38
C PHE A 65 -13.45 4.85 14.81
N GLY A 66 -14.09 4.53 13.68
CA GLY A 66 -15.09 5.37 13.02
C GLY A 66 -14.51 6.46 12.10
N ASN A 67 -13.21 6.46 11.82
CA ASN A 67 -12.62 7.42 10.90
C ASN A 67 -12.82 6.98 9.44
N PRO A 68 -13.09 7.92 8.51
CA PRO A 68 -13.21 7.60 7.10
C PRO A 68 -11.88 7.11 6.52
N GLN A 69 -11.93 6.02 5.76
CA GLN A 69 -10.79 5.48 5.04
C GLN A 69 -11.22 4.77 3.76
N TYR A 70 -10.38 4.79 2.72
CA TYR A 70 -10.60 3.96 1.54
C TYR A 70 -10.33 2.49 1.87
N GLU A 71 -11.17 1.60 1.35
CA GLU A 71 -11.04 0.16 1.57
C GLU A 71 -9.82 -0.46 0.88
N TRP A 72 -9.40 0.13 -0.24
CA TRP A 72 -8.20 -0.25 -0.96
C TRP A 72 -7.67 0.92 -1.81
N ALA A 73 -6.40 0.84 -2.21
CA ALA A 73 -5.76 1.81 -3.10
C ALA A 73 -4.76 1.11 -4.03
N VAL A 74 -4.77 1.48 -5.31
CA VAL A 74 -3.74 1.05 -6.27
C VAL A 74 -2.65 2.10 -6.31
N VAL A 75 -1.43 1.69 -5.94
CA VAL A 75 -0.24 2.54 -5.95
C VAL A 75 0.84 1.97 -6.86
N SER A 76 1.47 2.83 -7.65
CA SER A 76 2.59 2.45 -8.51
C SER A 76 3.40 3.67 -8.92
N ASN A 77 4.49 3.45 -9.66
CA ASN A 77 5.28 4.51 -10.27
C ASN A 77 4.81 4.77 -11.73
N TRP A 78 5.51 5.66 -12.42
CA TRP A 78 5.18 6.04 -13.80
C TRP A 78 5.45 4.92 -14.82
N VAL A 79 6.34 3.97 -14.51
CA VAL A 79 6.61 2.78 -15.35
C VAL A 79 5.62 1.64 -15.10
N LYS A 80 4.62 1.83 -14.23
CA LYS A 80 3.60 0.84 -13.87
C LYS A 80 4.17 -0.46 -13.26
N TYR A 81 5.39 -0.41 -12.74
CA TYR A 81 6.06 -1.56 -12.13
C TYR A 81 7.08 -1.13 -11.05
N PRO A 82 6.99 -1.65 -9.82
CA PRO A 82 5.94 -2.56 -9.32
C PRO A 82 4.60 -1.84 -9.15
N VAL A 83 3.50 -2.60 -9.22
CA VAL A 83 2.16 -2.16 -8.80
C VAL A 83 1.79 -2.85 -7.50
N THR A 84 1.27 -2.09 -6.55
CA THR A 84 0.83 -2.61 -5.25
C THR A 84 -0.61 -2.21 -5.01
N VAL A 85 -1.44 -3.17 -4.65
CA VAL A 85 -2.80 -2.91 -4.17
C VAL A 85 -2.77 -2.97 -2.65
N LEU A 86 -2.90 -1.81 -2.01
CA LEU A 86 -3.01 -1.72 -0.55
C LEU A 86 -4.46 -1.99 -0.18
N VAL A 87 -4.67 -2.87 0.78
CA VAL A 87 -6.00 -3.37 1.18
C VAL A 87 -6.14 -3.29 2.69
N ARG A 88 -7.30 -2.82 3.17
CA ARG A 88 -7.60 -2.77 4.61
C ARG A 88 -7.99 -4.13 5.20
N ASP A 89 -8.84 -4.86 4.48
CA ASP A 89 -9.34 -6.18 4.84
C ASP A 89 -9.13 -7.13 3.64
N PRO A 90 -8.12 -8.02 3.69
CA PRO A 90 -7.81 -8.94 2.61
C PRO A 90 -8.96 -9.88 2.23
N ASP A 91 -9.72 -10.37 3.20
CA ASP A 91 -10.81 -11.33 2.97
C ASP A 91 -11.99 -10.64 2.27
N LYS A 92 -12.36 -9.45 2.74
CA LYS A 92 -13.38 -8.63 2.09
C LYS A 92 -12.97 -8.24 0.68
N PHE A 93 -11.71 -7.87 0.47
CA PHE A 93 -11.19 -7.51 -0.84
C PHE A 93 -11.25 -8.67 -1.82
N LYS A 94 -10.80 -9.85 -1.41
CA LYS A 94 -10.87 -11.08 -2.21
C LYS A 94 -12.30 -11.40 -2.62
N ALA A 95 -13.25 -11.27 -1.69
CA ALA A 95 -14.65 -11.58 -1.95
C ALA A 95 -15.36 -10.54 -2.84
N LYS A 96 -15.00 -9.25 -2.76
CA LYS A 96 -15.79 -8.17 -3.36
C LYS A 96 -15.11 -7.39 -4.49
N TYR A 97 -13.79 -7.19 -4.42
CA TYR A 97 -13.09 -6.21 -5.25
C TYR A 97 -11.98 -6.81 -6.13
N GLU A 98 -11.44 -7.98 -5.77
CA GLU A 98 -10.29 -8.58 -6.47
C GLU A 98 -10.51 -8.68 -7.98
N GLN A 99 -11.63 -9.24 -8.42
CA GLN A 99 -11.91 -9.43 -9.84
C GLN A 99 -12.00 -8.10 -10.60
N GLU A 100 -12.64 -7.08 -10.01
CA GLU A 100 -12.77 -5.75 -10.63
C GLU A 100 -11.42 -5.05 -10.71
N VAL A 101 -10.63 -5.12 -9.65
CA VAL A 101 -9.32 -4.47 -9.58
C VAL A 101 -8.33 -5.12 -10.54
N LEU A 102 -8.29 -6.46 -10.61
CA LEU A 102 -7.44 -7.17 -11.56
C LEU A 102 -7.80 -6.83 -13.01
N ARG A 103 -9.10 -6.80 -13.35
CA ARG A 103 -9.54 -6.40 -14.68
C ARG A 103 -9.13 -4.95 -14.99
N TRP A 104 -9.30 -4.04 -14.03
CA TRP A 104 -8.89 -2.65 -14.21
C TRP A 104 -7.37 -2.52 -14.40
N LEU A 105 -6.57 -3.30 -13.66
CA LEU A 105 -5.11 -3.32 -13.82
C LEU A 105 -4.69 -3.82 -15.21
N GLU A 106 -5.41 -4.78 -15.78
CA GLU A 106 -5.21 -5.26 -17.15
C GLU A 106 -5.59 -4.19 -18.18
N ASP A 107 -6.79 -3.62 -18.05
CA ASP A 107 -7.29 -2.57 -18.94
C ASP A 107 -6.38 -1.34 -18.94
N GLN A 108 -5.74 -1.03 -17.81
CA GLN A 108 -4.78 0.05 -17.68
C GLN A 108 -3.34 -0.35 -18.04
N GLY A 109 -3.07 -1.59 -18.43
CA GLY A 109 -1.75 -2.06 -18.86
C GLY A 109 -0.70 -2.16 -17.74
N PHE A 110 -1.14 -2.36 -16.49
CA PHE A 110 -0.27 -2.81 -15.40
C PHE A 110 -0.02 -4.32 -15.48
N ILE A 111 -1.03 -5.08 -15.94
CA ILE A 111 -0.95 -6.52 -16.15
C ILE A 111 -1.04 -6.80 -17.64
N ASN A 112 0.09 -7.19 -18.22
CA ASN A 112 0.19 -7.50 -19.65
C ASN A 112 0.41 -9.00 -19.84
N GLY A 113 0.30 -9.49 -21.09
CA GLY A 113 0.55 -10.90 -21.43
C GLY A 113 1.92 -11.41 -20.95
N PHE A 114 2.93 -10.54 -20.90
CA PHE A 114 4.25 -10.82 -20.32
C PHE A 114 4.17 -11.11 -18.80
N ILE A 115 3.50 -10.25 -18.03
CA ILE A 115 3.34 -10.40 -16.56
C ILE A 115 2.60 -11.69 -16.22
N ARG A 116 1.56 -12.03 -17.02
CA ARG A 116 0.84 -13.31 -16.89
C ARG A 116 1.72 -14.51 -17.26
N ALA A 117 2.46 -14.43 -18.37
CA ALA A 117 3.31 -15.53 -18.85
C ALA A 117 4.44 -15.88 -17.88
N PHE A 118 4.97 -14.90 -17.15
CA PHE A 118 6.02 -15.10 -16.14
C PHE A 118 5.49 -15.24 -14.71
N ASN A 119 4.16 -15.32 -14.53
CA ASN A 119 3.50 -15.45 -13.22
C ASN A 119 4.02 -14.41 -12.21
N MET A 120 4.29 -13.18 -12.68
CA MET A 120 4.85 -12.10 -11.88
C MET A 120 3.79 -11.42 -10.99
N LEU A 121 2.54 -11.90 -11.06
CA LEU A 121 1.51 -11.61 -10.08
C LEU A 121 1.81 -12.42 -8.82
N GLN A 122 2.44 -11.79 -7.84
CA GLN A 122 2.64 -12.41 -6.54
C GLN A 122 1.41 -12.13 -5.66
N PRO A 123 0.50 -13.09 -5.46
CA PRO A 123 -0.50 -12.95 -4.40
C PRO A 123 0.26 -12.87 -3.07
N ALA A 124 0.11 -11.75 -2.36
CA ALA A 124 0.63 -11.65 -1.01
C ALA A 124 -0.18 -12.58 -0.11
N SER A 125 0.43 -13.68 0.35
CA SER A 125 -0.17 -14.52 1.39
C SER A 125 0.19 -13.94 2.76
N TYR A 126 -0.84 -13.56 3.52
CA TYR A 126 -0.68 -13.01 4.87
C TYR A 126 -0.73 -14.07 5.95
N SER A 127 -1.01 -15.34 5.62
CA SER A 127 -1.14 -16.45 6.58
C SER A 127 0.14 -16.69 7.42
N SER A 128 1.30 -16.41 6.82
CA SER A 128 2.62 -16.61 7.44
C SER A 128 3.12 -15.35 8.17
N CYS A 129 2.34 -14.25 8.13
CA CYS A 129 2.65 -12.99 8.77
C CYS A 129 1.88 -12.86 10.10
N GLN A 130 2.49 -13.31 11.19
CA GLN A 130 2.02 -13.06 12.54
C GLN A 130 2.62 -11.73 13.01
N TYR A 131 1.82 -10.66 12.99
CA TYR A 131 2.22 -9.37 13.56
C TYR A 131 1.71 -9.30 14.99
N ALA A 132 2.58 -8.96 15.94
CA ALA A 132 2.17 -8.80 17.33
C ALA A 132 1.19 -7.62 17.43
N ASP A 133 0.04 -7.80 18.08
CA ASP A 133 -0.94 -6.72 18.34
C ASP A 133 -0.28 -5.47 18.95
N SER A 134 0.82 -5.67 19.69
CA SER A 134 1.65 -4.61 20.29
C SER A 134 2.28 -3.65 19.28
N THR A 135 2.47 -4.02 18.00
CA THR A 135 2.96 -3.06 17.00
C THR A 135 1.95 -1.95 16.71
N PHE A 136 0.64 -2.22 16.78
CA PHE A 136 -0.38 -1.18 16.65
C PHE A 136 -0.61 -0.41 17.95
N GLU A 137 -0.39 -1.02 19.13
CA GLU A 137 -0.44 -0.30 20.41
C GLU A 137 0.74 0.66 20.61
N VAL A 138 1.93 0.32 20.11
CA VAL A 138 3.14 1.14 20.23
C VAL A 138 3.15 2.33 19.27
N PHE A 139 2.55 2.19 18.08
CA PHE A 139 2.57 3.23 17.03
C PHE A 139 1.20 3.85 16.71
N GLY A 140 0.11 3.31 17.24
CA GLY A 140 -1.22 3.93 17.16
C GLY A 140 -1.34 5.14 18.08
N PRO A 141 -2.29 6.07 17.83
CA PRO A 141 -2.53 7.16 18.76
C PRO A 141 -2.88 6.57 20.13
N SER A 142 -2.04 6.89 21.11
CA SER A 142 -2.23 6.52 22.52
C SER A 142 -3.67 6.80 22.92
N LYS A 143 -4.41 5.75 23.31
CA LYS A 143 -5.69 5.92 24.00
C LYS A 143 -5.40 6.73 25.26
N ARG A 144 -5.68 8.03 25.25
CA ARG A 144 -5.91 8.76 26.50
C ARG A 144 -7.11 8.12 27.15
N LEU A 145 -6.85 7.28 28.15
CA LEU A 145 -7.82 6.85 29.12
C LEU A 145 -8.36 8.13 29.79
N THR A 146 -9.61 8.47 29.46
CA THR A 146 -10.46 9.33 30.30
C THR A 146 -10.97 8.52 31.48
#